data_AF-A0A7K4NY04-F1
#
_entry.id   AF-A0A7K4NY04-F1
#
_cell.length_a   1.000
_cell.length_b   1.000
_cell.length_c   1.000
_cell.angle_alpha   90.00
_cell.angle_beta   90.00
_cell.angle_gamma   90.00
#
_symmetry.space_group_name_H-M   'P 1'
#
loop_
_entity.id
_entity.type
_entity.pdbx_description
1 polymer ?
#
loop_
_entity_poly.entity_id
_entity_poly.type
_entity_poly.pdbx_seq_one_letter_code
_entity_poly.pdbx_strand_id
1 'polypeptide(L)' 'SIKMMFDWLGAKHNDSKCFEVGRKLESTIFDLVKSGVKTKDIGGDMSTTEFTKQIVDNL' A
#
# COMPACT_ATOMS: atom_id res chain seq x y z
N SER A 1 -2.41 2.34 7.74
CA SER A 1 -3.23 1.58 8.71
C SER A 1 -3.47 0.14 8.27
N ILE A 2 -3.82 -0.12 7.00
CA ILE A 2 -4.20 -1.46 6.51
C ILE A 2 -3.10 -2.55 6.64
N LYS A 3 -1.82 -2.23 6.45
CA LYS A 3 -0.71 -3.17 6.70
C LYS A 3 -0.70 -3.68 8.14
N MET A 4 -0.92 -2.79 9.11
CA MET A 4 -1.00 -3.17 10.53
C MET A 4 -2.22 -4.04 10.84
N MET A 5 -3.34 -3.81 10.13
CA MET A 5 -4.53 -4.67 10.24
C MET A 5 -4.22 -6.09 9.74
N PHE A 6 -3.52 -6.22 8.61
CA PHE A 6 -3.06 -7.50 8.11
C PHE A 6 -2.05 -8.17 9.05
N ASP A 7 -1.10 -7.43 9.61
CA ASP A 7 -0.18 -7.97 10.63
C ASP A 7 -0.95 -8.51 11.85
N TRP A 8 -1.98 -7.79 12.30
CA TRP A 8 -2.82 -8.22 13.41
C TRP A 8 -3.63 -9.49 13.07
N LEU A 9 -4.23 -9.56 11.89
CA LEU A 9 -4.96 -10.75 11.43
C LEU A 9 -4.03 -11.96 11.31
N GLY A 10 -2.83 -11.77 10.76
CA GLY A 10 -1.82 -12.82 10.65
C GLY A 10 -1.39 -13.34 12.01
N ALA A 11 -1.15 -12.45 12.98
CA ALA A 11 -0.82 -12.82 14.35
C ALA A 11 -1.99 -13.52 15.06
N LYS A 12 -3.22 -13.05 14.86
CA LYS A 12 -4.42 -13.58 15.51
C LYS A 12 -4.81 -14.98 15.01
N HIS A 13 -4.62 -15.23 13.72
CA HIS A 13 -5.07 -16.46 13.05
C HIS A 13 -3.92 -17.39 12.64
N ASN A 14 -2.67 -17.05 12.96
CA ASN A 14 -1.46 -17.75 12.52
C ASN A 14 -1.42 -17.94 11.00
N ASP A 15 -1.81 -16.89 10.27
CA ASP A 15 -1.87 -16.89 8.80
C ASP A 15 -0.73 -16.07 8.20
N SER A 16 0.27 -16.76 7.63
CA SER A 16 1.42 -16.12 6.98
C SER A 16 1.03 -15.25 5.79
N LYS A 17 -0.06 -15.58 5.10
CA LYS A 17 -0.52 -14.82 3.90
C LYS A 17 -0.93 -13.41 4.25
N CYS A 18 -1.49 -13.19 5.45
CA CYS A 18 -1.83 -11.85 5.90
C CYS A 18 -0.59 -10.95 5.95
N PHE A 19 0.53 -11.43 6.52
CA PHE A 19 1.78 -10.68 6.56
C PHE A 19 2.37 -10.44 5.16
N GLU A 20 2.31 -11.44 4.28
CA GLU A 20 2.79 -11.33 2.90
C GLU A 20 2.03 -10.24 2.14
N VAL A 21 0.70 -10.24 2.21
CA VAL A 21 -0.15 -9.23 1.55
C VAL A 21 0.09 -7.85 2.15
N GLY A 22 0.16 -7.74 3.48
CA GLY A 22 0.46 -6.48 4.17
C GLY A 22 1.79 -5.88 3.72
N ARG A 23 2.84 -6.71 3.60
CA ARG A 23 4.16 -6.30 3.13
C ARG A 23 4.14 -5.91 1.65
N LYS A 24 3.48 -6.69 0.78
CA LYS A 24 3.38 -6.40 -0.65
C LYS A 24 2.75 -5.02 -0.88
N LEU A 25 1.62 -4.77 -0.22
CA LEU A 25 0.91 -3.49 -0.32
C LEU A 25 1.76 -2.31 0.18
N GLU A 26 2.46 -2.47 1.31
CA GLU A 26 3.36 -1.44 1.83
C GLU A 26 4.51 -1.15 0.86
N SER A 27 5.17 -2.18 0.33
CA SER A 27 6.24 -2.02 -0.66
C SER A 27 5.77 -1.33 -1.94
N THR A 28 4.63 -1.73 -2.52
CA THR A 28 4.06 -1.08 -3.72
C THR A 28 3.82 0.41 -3.47
N ILE A 29 3.24 0.78 -2.33
CA ILE A 29 3.02 2.20 -2.00
C ILE A 29 4.35 2.96 -1.88
N PHE A 30 5.34 2.39 -1.19
CA PHE A 30 6.65 3.02 -1.05
C PHE A 30 7.36 3.22 -2.39
N ASP A 31 7.28 2.24 -3.28
CA ASP A 31 7.94 2.29 -4.58
C ASP A 31 7.29 3.32 -5.51
N LEU A 32 5.95 3.41 -5.51
CA LEU A 32 5.21 4.45 -6.24
C LEU A 32 5.56 5.86 -5.75
N VAL A 33 5.57 6.07 -4.43
CA VAL A 33 5.90 7.39 -3.86
C VAL A 33 7.34 7.79 -4.20
N LYS A 34 8.29 6.84 -4.13
CA LYS A 34 9.69 7.04 -4.52
C LYS A 34 9.84 7.36 -6.00
N SER A 35 9.04 6.74 -6.87
CA SER A 35 9.11 6.96 -8.33
C SER A 35 8.44 8.26 -8.79
N GLY A 36 7.81 9.02 -7.88
CA GLY A 36 7.19 10.30 -8.20
C GLY A 36 5.66 10.26 -8.28
N VAL A 37 5.08 9.06 -8.26
CA VAL A 37 3.63 8.84 -8.27
C VAL A 37 3.05 9.23 -6.91
N LYS A 38 2.53 10.45 -6.80
CA LYS A 38 2.18 11.09 -5.52
C LYS A 38 0.95 11.97 -5.65
N THR A 39 0.23 12.15 -4.54
CA THR A 39 -0.89 13.09 -4.43
C THR A 39 -0.41 14.52 -4.14
N LYS A 40 -1.31 15.49 -4.34
CA LYS A 40 -1.02 16.92 -4.23
C LYS A 40 -0.48 17.37 -2.87
N ASP A 41 -0.98 16.78 -1.79
CA ASP A 41 -0.58 17.11 -0.41
C ASP A 41 0.86 16.72 -0.07
N ILE A 42 1.44 15.75 -0.79
CA ILE A 42 2.82 15.29 -0.63
C ILE A 42 3.71 15.68 -1.83
N GLY A 43 3.30 16.69 -2.60
CA GLY A 43 4.11 17.28 -3.67
C GLY A 43 4.03 16.58 -5.02
N GLY A 44 2.96 15.83 -5.29
CA GLY A 44 2.61 15.34 -6.63
C GLY A 44 1.47 16.13 -7.27
N ASP A 45 0.89 15.59 -8.34
CA ASP A 45 -0.20 16.21 -9.10
C ASP A 45 -1.46 15.32 -9.18
N MET A 46 -1.36 14.05 -8.75
CA MET A 46 -2.44 13.08 -8.84
C MET A 46 -3.56 13.37 -7.84
N SER A 47 -4.78 13.07 -8.26
CA SER A 47 -5.92 12.92 -7.37
C SER A 47 -5.85 11.62 -6.56
N THR A 48 -6.62 11.55 -5.47
CA THR A 48 -6.76 10.33 -4.65
C THR A 48 -7.18 9.12 -5.49
N THR A 49 -8.10 9.31 -6.45
CA THR A 49 -8.60 8.22 -7.30
C THR A 49 -7.52 7.71 -8.25
N GLU A 50 -6.75 8.60 -8.88
CA GLU A 50 -5.66 8.20 -9.79
C GLU A 50 -4.55 7.50 -9.02
N PHE A 51 -4.17 8.00 -7.84
CA PHE A 51 -3.17 7.35 -6.99
C PHE A 51 -3.64 5.96 -6.55
N THR A 52 -4.92 5.82 -6.17
CA THR A 52 -5.51 4.51 -5.83
C THR A 52 -5.45 3.55 -7.01
N LYS A 53 -5.72 4.03 -8.23
CA LYS A 53 -5.59 3.22 -9.44
C LYS A 53 -4.15 2.73 -9.64
N GLN A 54 -3.15 3.59 -9.44
CA GLN A 54 -1.74 3.18 -9.52
C GLN A 54 -1.39 2.11 -8.49
N ILE A 55 -1.93 2.18 -7.27
CA ILE A 55 -1.73 1.12 -6.27
C ILE A 55 -2.30 -0.20 -6.77
N VAL A 56 -3.55 -0.20 -7.28
CA VAL A 56 -4.22 -1.43 -7.76
C VAL A 56 -3.54 -2.02 -9.00
N ASP A 57 -3.13 -1.17 -9.95
CA ASP A 57 -2.48 -1.60 -11.19
C ASP A 57 -1.06 -2.19 -10.95
N ASN A 58 -0.43 -1.87 -9.82
CA ASN A 58 0.91 -2.32 -9.44
C ASN A 58 0.92 -3.27 -8.22
N LEU A 59 -0.24 -3.82 -7.83
CA LEU A 59 -0.37 -4.70 -6.66
C LEU A 59 -0.02 -6.15 -6.94
#